data_AF-A0A804RMF4-F1
#
_entry.id   AF-A0A804RMF4-F1
#
_cell.length_a   1.000
_cell.length_b   1.000
_cell.length_c   1.000
_cell.angle_alpha   90.00
_cell.angle_beta   90.00
_cell.angle_gamma   90.00
#
_symmetry.space_group_name_H-M   'P 1'
#
loop_
_entity.id
_entity.type
_entity.pdbx_description
1 polymer ?
#
loop_
_entity_poly.entity_id
_entity_poly.type
_entity_poly.pdbx_seq_one_letter_code
_entity_poly.pdbx_strand_id
1 'polypeptide(L)'
;MCQVSGMDFVLEPVLSPCYARPELVERALKGRYQDAMNILRPQGRELNLLIVILPDNNGSLYGDVKRICETNLGLVSQCCLTKHVFKVNKQQYLANVALKINVKVGGRNTVLVDALARRIPLVSDIATIIFSADVTHPHPGEDSSPSIAAVVASQDWPEVTKYAGLVIAQAHRQELIQDLFKVWQDPKRGTFSGGMIRELLISFWRATGQKPKRIIFYRDGVSEGQFYQVLLYELDAIRKAYASLESDYQPPVTFVVVQKRHHTRLFANNHNDNRAVDKSGNILPG
;
A
#
# COMPACT_ATOMS: atom_id res chain seq x y z
N MET A 1 -5.15 -23.94 -5.44
CA MET A 1 -5.81 -22.61 -5.45
C MET A 1 -5.02 -21.60 -6.27
N CYS A 2 -3.79 -21.26 -5.90
CA CYS A 2 -2.94 -20.33 -6.66
C CYS A 2 -2.94 -20.59 -8.17
N GLN A 3 -2.58 -21.81 -8.58
CA GLN A 3 -2.59 -22.24 -9.98
C GLN A 3 -4.00 -22.19 -10.61
N VAL A 4 -5.04 -22.58 -9.87
CA VAL A 4 -6.44 -22.51 -10.33
C VAL A 4 -6.88 -21.07 -10.60
N SER A 5 -6.34 -20.11 -9.85
CA SER A 5 -6.57 -18.68 -10.04
C SER A 5 -5.65 -18.05 -11.10
N GLY A 6 -4.86 -18.85 -11.82
CA GLY A 6 -3.94 -18.39 -12.88
C GLY A 6 -2.58 -17.88 -12.40
N MET A 7 -2.24 -18.02 -11.12
CA MET A 7 -0.91 -17.69 -10.60
C MET A 7 0.04 -18.87 -10.77
N ASP A 8 1.10 -18.68 -11.56
CA ASP A 8 2.19 -19.66 -11.65
C ASP A 8 2.87 -19.77 -10.29
N PHE A 9 2.66 -20.91 -9.64
CA PHE A 9 3.06 -21.14 -8.27
C PHE A 9 3.70 -22.52 -8.17
N VAL A 10 4.98 -22.54 -7.81
CA VAL A 10 5.74 -23.78 -7.61
C VAL A 10 5.18 -24.53 -6.41
N LEU A 11 4.77 -25.78 -6.62
CA LEU A 11 4.13 -26.60 -5.58
C LEU A 11 5.13 -27.08 -4.53
N GLU A 12 6.36 -27.36 -4.93
CA GLU A 12 7.44 -27.79 -4.03
C GLU A 12 8.23 -26.56 -3.53
N PRO A 13 8.26 -26.30 -2.22
CA PRO A 13 9.04 -25.20 -1.68
C PRO A 13 10.54 -25.48 -1.79
N VAL A 14 11.35 -24.42 -1.94
CA VAL A 14 12.83 -24.51 -2.00
C VAL A 14 13.40 -25.21 -0.77
N LEU A 15 12.77 -25.02 0.39
CA LEU A 15 13.12 -25.68 1.63
C LEU A 15 11.87 -26.30 2.25
N SER A 16 12.03 -27.49 2.86
CA SER A 16 10.94 -28.15 3.58
C SER A 16 10.37 -27.28 4.71
N PRO A 17 9.06 -27.36 5.01
CA PRO A 17 8.48 -26.65 6.15
C PRO A 17 9.20 -27.00 7.46
N CYS A 18 9.38 -26.00 8.33
CA CYS A 18 10.01 -26.18 9.64
C CYS A 18 9.22 -25.46 10.73
N TYR A 19 9.38 -25.91 11.97
CA TYR A 19 8.82 -25.27 13.16
C TYR A 19 9.90 -24.44 13.86
N ALA A 20 9.53 -23.28 14.37
CA ALA A 20 10.38 -22.44 15.20
C ALA A 20 9.57 -21.95 16.39
N ARG A 21 10.21 -21.84 17.56
CA ARG A 21 9.59 -21.20 18.72
C ARG A 21 9.53 -19.67 18.51
N PRO A 22 8.47 -18.99 18.97
CA PRO A 22 8.33 -17.53 18.81
C PRO A 22 9.55 -16.74 19.28
N GLU A 23 10.18 -17.14 20.38
CA GLU A 23 11.36 -16.46 20.95
C GLU A 23 12.61 -16.54 20.03
N LEU A 24 12.63 -17.50 19.10
CA LEU A 24 13.73 -17.74 18.17
C LEU A 24 13.39 -17.27 16.75
N VAL A 25 12.29 -16.52 16.56
CA VAL A 25 11.77 -16.14 15.23
C VAL A 25 12.83 -15.42 14.38
N GLU A 26 13.59 -14.50 14.95
CA GLU A 26 14.60 -13.76 14.19
C GLU A 26 15.73 -14.65 13.69
N ARG A 27 16.25 -15.51 14.57
CA ARG A 27 17.29 -16.49 14.22
C ARG A 27 16.78 -17.47 13.17
N ALA A 28 15.55 -17.96 13.34
CA ALA A 28 14.93 -18.88 12.40
C ALA A 28 14.74 -18.23 11.02
N LEU A 29 14.13 -17.04 10.94
CA LEU A 29 13.89 -16.35 9.67
C LEU A 29 15.20 -16.04 8.93
N LYS A 30 16.20 -15.49 9.62
CA LYS A 30 17.52 -15.19 9.03
C LYS A 30 18.22 -16.45 8.53
N GLY A 31 18.24 -17.52 9.33
CA GLY A 31 18.84 -18.80 8.95
C GLY A 31 18.15 -19.43 7.74
N ARG A 32 16.82 -19.51 7.75
CA ARG A 32 16.04 -20.07 6.64
C ARG A 32 16.18 -19.26 5.36
N TYR A 33 16.23 -17.93 5.45
CA TYR A 33 16.50 -17.07 4.30
C TYR A 33 17.89 -17.35 3.73
N GLN A 34 18.91 -17.45 4.58
CA GLN A 34 20.27 -17.75 4.14
C GLN A 34 20.38 -19.13 3.48
N ASP A 35 19.77 -20.17 4.08
CA ASP A 35 19.70 -21.52 3.48
C ASP A 35 19.06 -21.49 2.08
N ALA A 36 17.95 -20.78 1.93
CA ALA A 36 17.24 -20.68 0.65
C ALA A 36 18.11 -19.95 -0.39
N MET A 37 18.73 -18.83 0.00
CA MET A 37 19.58 -18.05 -0.89
C MET A 37 20.86 -18.81 -1.28
N ASN A 38 21.40 -19.68 -0.42
CA ASN A 38 22.53 -20.54 -0.76
C ASN A 38 22.19 -21.54 -1.88
N ILE A 39 20.94 -22.02 -1.93
CA ILE A 39 20.45 -22.90 -3.01
C ILE A 39 20.15 -22.11 -4.28
N LEU A 40 19.55 -20.91 -4.15
CA LEU A 40 19.01 -20.14 -5.27
C LEU A 40 20.05 -19.26 -5.98
N ARG A 41 20.99 -18.63 -5.24
CA ARG A 41 21.99 -17.72 -5.82
C ARG A 41 22.86 -18.38 -6.89
N PRO A 42 23.36 -19.63 -6.73
CA PRO A 42 24.11 -20.31 -7.79
C PRO A 42 23.31 -20.52 -9.08
N GLN A 43 21.97 -20.49 -9.00
CA GLN A 43 21.07 -20.63 -10.13
C GLN A 43 20.65 -19.28 -10.73
N GLY A 44 21.15 -18.16 -10.19
CA GLY A 44 20.71 -16.81 -10.59
C GLY A 44 19.26 -16.51 -10.19
N ARG A 45 18.73 -17.19 -9.18
CA ARG A 45 17.34 -17.04 -8.71
C ARG A 45 17.29 -16.33 -7.36
N GLU A 46 16.15 -15.70 -7.10
CA GLU A 46 15.84 -15.06 -5.82
C GLU A 46 14.62 -15.72 -5.15
N LEU A 47 14.51 -15.60 -3.84
CA LEU A 47 13.36 -16.10 -3.09
C LEU A 47 12.19 -15.12 -3.20
N ASN A 48 11.10 -15.52 -3.86
CA ASN A 48 9.96 -14.63 -4.11
C ASN A 48 8.94 -14.55 -2.96
N LEU A 49 8.81 -15.58 -2.13
CA LEU A 49 7.76 -15.63 -1.11
C LEU A 49 8.15 -16.52 0.06
N LEU A 50 7.88 -16.05 1.27
CA LEU A 50 7.83 -16.84 2.50
C LEU A 50 6.39 -16.96 3.01
N ILE A 51 5.91 -18.19 3.20
CA ILE A 51 4.64 -18.45 3.90
C ILE A 51 4.95 -18.77 5.37
N VAL A 52 4.31 -18.03 6.27
CA VAL A 52 4.47 -18.20 7.73
C VAL A 52 3.13 -18.62 8.34
N ILE A 53 3.11 -19.75 9.04
CA ILE A 53 1.93 -20.20 9.77
C ILE A 53 2.12 -19.77 11.23
N LEU A 54 1.25 -18.89 11.71
CA LEU A 54 1.30 -18.31 13.05
C LEU A 54 0.26 -18.96 13.98
N PRO A 55 0.55 -19.08 15.28
CA PRO A 55 -0.46 -19.47 16.26
C PRO A 55 -1.60 -18.42 16.31
N ASP A 56 -2.79 -18.87 16.73
CA ASP A 56 -3.97 -17.99 16.78
C ASP A 56 -3.78 -16.82 17.74
N ASN A 57 -3.15 -17.08 18.89
CA ASN A 57 -2.64 -16.05 19.78
C ASN A 57 -1.15 -15.83 19.47
N ASN A 58 -0.84 -14.75 18.77
CA ASN A 58 0.52 -14.45 18.32
C ASN A 58 1.13 -13.18 18.95
N GLY A 59 0.42 -12.42 19.80
CA GLY A 59 0.99 -11.25 20.46
C GLY A 59 1.76 -10.32 19.50
N SER A 60 3.03 -10.04 19.79
CA SER A 60 3.92 -9.24 18.92
C SER A 60 4.49 -10.00 17.72
N LEU A 61 4.38 -11.33 17.68
CA LEU A 61 5.07 -12.20 16.72
C LEU A 61 4.74 -11.85 15.26
N TYR A 62 3.49 -11.50 14.97
CA TYR A 62 3.11 -11.03 13.62
C TYR A 62 3.90 -9.78 13.23
N GLY A 63 3.99 -8.81 14.15
CA GLY A 63 4.75 -7.58 13.97
C GLY A 63 6.25 -7.84 13.81
N ASP A 64 6.82 -8.74 14.61
CA ASP A 64 8.22 -9.13 14.50
C ASP A 64 8.54 -9.81 13.17
N VAL A 65 7.73 -10.78 12.74
CA VAL A 65 7.87 -11.41 11.42
C VAL A 65 7.81 -10.37 10.31
N LYS A 66 6.85 -9.45 10.38
CA LYS A 66 6.67 -8.40 9.38
C LYS A 66 7.87 -7.47 9.31
N ARG A 67 8.29 -6.93 10.45
CA ARG A 67 9.48 -6.09 10.57
C ARG A 67 10.72 -6.80 10.03
N ILE A 68 11.02 -8.00 10.49
CA ILE A 68 12.22 -8.75 10.04
C ILE A 68 12.20 -8.98 8.53
N CYS A 69 11.08 -9.43 7.98
CA CYS A 69 10.95 -9.66 6.54
C CYS A 69 11.08 -8.37 5.73
N GLU A 70 10.38 -7.30 6.12
CA GLU A 70 10.22 -6.09 5.30
C GLU A 70 11.38 -5.08 5.49
N THR A 71 12.01 -5.02 6.67
CA THR A 71 13.10 -4.07 6.96
C THR A 71 14.49 -4.68 6.93
N ASN A 72 14.64 -5.96 7.34
CA ASN A 72 15.97 -6.57 7.48
C ASN A 72 16.34 -7.48 6.32
N LEU A 73 15.37 -8.25 5.81
CA LEU A 73 15.62 -9.27 4.77
C LEU A 73 15.21 -8.82 3.36
N GLY A 74 14.29 -7.87 3.22
CA GLY A 74 13.70 -7.50 1.94
C GLY A 74 12.85 -8.63 1.33
N LEU A 75 12.23 -9.45 2.17
CA LEU A 75 11.53 -10.67 1.78
C LEU A 75 10.00 -10.49 1.81
N VAL A 76 9.35 -10.82 0.70
CA VAL A 76 7.88 -10.86 0.65
C VAL A 76 7.34 -12.00 1.52
N SER A 77 6.46 -11.66 2.47
CA SER A 77 5.88 -12.63 3.41
C SER A 77 4.36 -12.69 3.38
N GLN A 78 3.80 -13.90 3.48
CA GLN A 78 2.39 -14.16 3.68
C GLN A 78 2.16 -14.96 4.97
N CYS A 79 1.60 -14.29 5.97
CA CYS A 79 1.25 -14.92 7.24
C CYS A 79 -0.17 -15.50 7.20
N CYS A 80 -0.36 -16.68 7.78
CA CYS A 80 -1.63 -17.38 7.89
C CYS A 80 -1.80 -17.87 9.34
N LEU A 81 -3.00 -17.74 9.91
CA LEU A 81 -3.25 -18.30 11.24
C LEU A 81 -3.53 -19.81 11.13
N THR A 82 -3.02 -20.57 12.09
CA THR A 82 -3.21 -22.02 12.24
C THR A 82 -4.68 -22.41 12.08
N LYS A 83 -5.62 -21.73 12.77
CA LYS A 83 -7.06 -22.05 12.66
C LYS A 83 -7.63 -21.99 11.24
N HIS A 84 -7.06 -21.16 10.36
CA HIS A 84 -7.54 -21.03 8.99
C HIS A 84 -6.89 -22.05 8.06
N VAL A 85 -5.63 -22.41 8.33
CA VAL A 85 -4.90 -23.42 7.55
C VAL A 85 -5.50 -24.82 7.79
N PHE A 86 -5.88 -25.14 9.01
CA PHE A 86 -6.41 -26.46 9.38
C PHE A 86 -7.95 -26.54 9.37
N LYS A 87 -8.65 -25.45 9.02
CA LYS A 87 -10.12 -25.45 8.90
C LYS A 87 -10.59 -26.37 7.76
N VAL A 88 -11.68 -27.10 8.00
CA VAL A 88 -12.47 -27.74 6.94
C VAL A 88 -13.12 -26.65 6.06
N ASN A 89 -13.30 -26.91 4.75
CA ASN A 89 -13.91 -25.98 3.80
C ASN A 89 -13.21 -24.60 3.69
N LYS A 90 -11.87 -24.61 3.68
CA LYS A 90 -11.02 -23.41 3.59
C LYS A 90 -10.89 -22.79 2.19
N GLN A 91 -11.69 -23.19 1.20
CA GLN A 91 -11.54 -22.78 -0.20
C GLN A 91 -11.60 -21.25 -0.37
N GLN A 92 -12.61 -20.59 0.19
CA GLN A 92 -12.73 -19.12 0.11
C GLN A 92 -11.55 -18.41 0.81
N TYR A 93 -11.07 -18.94 1.93
CA TYR A 93 -9.90 -18.41 2.63
C TYR A 93 -8.66 -18.50 1.74
N LEU A 94 -8.41 -19.66 1.13
CA LEU A 94 -7.27 -19.86 0.23
C LEU A 94 -7.36 -18.95 -1.00
N ALA A 95 -8.56 -18.69 -1.53
CA ALA A 95 -8.76 -17.74 -2.64
C ALA A 95 -8.34 -16.33 -2.21
N ASN A 96 -8.82 -15.86 -1.06
CA ASN A 96 -8.46 -14.54 -0.52
C ASN A 96 -6.95 -14.42 -0.21
N VAL A 97 -6.32 -15.51 0.26
CA VAL A 97 -4.85 -15.54 0.45
C VAL A 97 -4.13 -15.49 -0.89
N ALA A 98 -4.59 -16.22 -1.91
CA ALA A 98 -4.00 -16.19 -3.25
C ALA A 98 -4.05 -14.78 -3.86
N LEU A 99 -5.16 -14.05 -3.70
CA LEU A 99 -5.28 -12.64 -4.12
C LEU A 99 -4.21 -11.74 -3.48
N LYS A 100 -3.90 -11.96 -2.19
CA LYS A 100 -2.85 -11.21 -1.48
C LYS A 100 -1.46 -11.58 -1.95
N ILE A 101 -1.20 -12.88 -2.12
CA ILE A 101 0.11 -13.37 -2.60
C ILE A 101 0.39 -12.78 -3.98
N ASN A 102 -0.56 -12.89 -4.92
CA ASN A 102 -0.40 -12.42 -6.29
C ASN A 102 0.01 -10.94 -6.34
N VAL A 103 -0.67 -10.06 -5.60
CA VAL A 103 -0.33 -8.62 -5.54
C VAL A 103 1.05 -8.40 -4.90
N LYS A 104 1.36 -9.11 -3.81
CA LYS A 104 2.64 -8.95 -3.10
C LYS A 104 3.86 -9.36 -3.93
N VAL A 105 3.72 -10.34 -4.82
CA VAL A 105 4.80 -10.76 -5.73
C VAL A 105 4.78 -9.97 -7.05
N GLY A 106 3.99 -8.90 -7.14
CA GLY A 106 3.97 -7.97 -8.27
C GLY A 106 2.96 -8.30 -9.38
N GLY A 107 2.09 -9.28 -9.17
CA GLY A 107 0.98 -9.60 -10.05
C GLY A 107 -0.19 -8.60 -9.96
N ARG A 108 -1.17 -8.74 -10.86
CA ARG A 108 -2.42 -7.98 -10.87
C ARG A 108 -3.56 -8.96 -10.72
N ASN A 109 -4.50 -8.70 -9.80
CA ASN A 109 -5.66 -9.58 -9.62
C ASN A 109 -6.72 -9.36 -10.70
N THR A 110 -7.01 -8.10 -10.99
CA THR A 110 -8.03 -7.67 -11.94
C THR A 110 -7.63 -6.32 -12.53
N VAL A 111 -8.10 -6.04 -13.75
CA VAL A 111 -7.99 -4.72 -14.39
C VAL A 111 -9.40 -4.30 -14.80
N LEU A 112 -9.73 -3.01 -14.68
CA LEU A 112 -11.00 -2.50 -15.19
C LEU A 112 -11.05 -2.65 -16.71
N VAL A 113 -12.17 -3.15 -17.24
CA VAL A 113 -12.37 -3.27 -18.70
C VAL A 113 -12.19 -1.90 -19.37
N ASP A 114 -12.65 -0.83 -18.72
CA ASP A 114 -12.49 0.52 -19.24
C ASP A 114 -11.05 1.02 -19.19
N ALA A 115 -10.20 0.53 -18.31
CA ALA A 115 -8.77 0.85 -18.38
C ALA A 115 -8.12 0.22 -19.61
N LEU A 116 -8.45 -1.04 -19.90
CA LEU A 116 -7.96 -1.75 -21.09
C LEU A 116 -8.45 -1.08 -22.38
N ALA A 117 -9.71 -0.63 -22.39
CA ALA A 117 -10.30 0.13 -23.50
C ALA A 117 -9.90 1.61 -23.51
N ARG A 118 -9.13 2.09 -22.53
CA ARG A 118 -8.75 3.50 -22.32
C ARG A 118 -9.93 4.48 -22.24
N ARG A 119 -11.00 4.07 -21.57
CA ARG A 119 -12.26 4.80 -21.41
C ARG A 119 -12.51 5.33 -20.00
N ILE A 120 -11.59 5.15 -19.04
CA ILE A 120 -11.76 5.74 -17.71
C ILE A 120 -11.63 7.27 -17.85
N PRO A 121 -12.70 8.04 -17.62
CA PRO A 121 -12.67 9.48 -17.80
C PRO A 121 -11.61 10.13 -16.90
N LEU A 122 -10.86 11.09 -17.44
CA LEU A 122 -9.83 11.86 -16.72
C LEU A 122 -8.68 11.03 -16.12
N VAL A 123 -8.57 9.75 -16.49
CA VAL A 123 -7.49 8.85 -16.04
C VAL A 123 -6.76 8.25 -17.23
N SER A 124 -7.48 7.67 -18.20
CA SER A 124 -6.87 6.96 -19.33
C SER A 124 -6.55 7.83 -20.55
N ASP A 125 -7.01 9.08 -20.59
CA ASP A 125 -6.87 10.01 -21.71
C ASP A 125 -5.45 10.58 -21.87
N ILE A 126 -4.79 10.86 -20.74
CA ILE A 126 -3.38 11.28 -20.66
C ILE A 126 -2.72 10.59 -19.47
N ALA A 127 -1.39 10.47 -19.50
CA ALA A 127 -0.62 9.89 -18.40
C ALA A 127 -1.02 10.53 -17.06
N THR A 128 -1.74 9.79 -16.23
CA THR A 128 -2.30 10.29 -14.98
C THR A 128 -1.77 9.44 -13.84
N ILE A 129 -1.27 10.09 -12.79
CA ILE A 129 -0.88 9.44 -11.54
C ILE A 129 -1.94 9.72 -10.48
N ILE A 130 -2.34 8.67 -9.77
CA ILE A 130 -3.29 8.76 -8.66
C ILE A 130 -2.56 8.49 -7.36
N PHE A 131 -2.54 9.50 -6.50
CA PHE A 131 -2.02 9.43 -5.14
C PHE A 131 -3.16 9.21 -4.15
N SER A 132 -2.85 8.52 -3.06
CA SER A 132 -3.68 8.49 -1.85
C SER A 132 -2.78 8.69 -0.63
N ALA A 133 -3.24 9.52 0.30
CA ALA A 133 -2.51 9.86 1.52
C ALA A 133 -3.41 9.76 2.76
N ASP A 134 -2.83 9.29 3.84
CA ASP A 134 -3.48 9.15 5.16
C ASP A 134 -2.48 9.42 6.28
N VAL A 135 -2.99 9.86 7.42
CA VAL A 135 -2.24 10.02 8.66
C VAL A 135 -2.96 9.26 9.77
N THR A 136 -2.27 8.29 10.35
CA THR A 136 -2.74 7.56 11.53
C THR A 136 -2.11 8.15 12.79
N HIS A 137 -2.94 8.57 13.73
CA HIS A 137 -2.51 9.02 15.05
C HIS A 137 -2.51 7.87 16.07
N PRO A 138 -1.70 7.98 17.14
CA PRO A 138 -1.79 7.10 18.30
C PRO A 138 -3.18 7.10 18.95
N HIS A 139 -3.46 6.05 19.72
CA HIS A 139 -4.71 5.94 20.46
C HIS A 139 -4.89 7.08 21.48
N PRO A 140 -6.13 7.45 21.83
CA PRO A 140 -6.36 8.40 22.92
C PRO A 140 -5.68 7.93 24.22
N GLY A 141 -4.91 8.81 24.86
CA GLY A 141 -4.14 8.53 26.09
C GLY A 141 -2.69 8.10 25.88
N GLU A 142 -2.25 7.91 24.63
CA GLU A 142 -0.85 7.66 24.31
C GLU A 142 -0.19 8.97 23.86
N ASP A 143 0.72 9.51 24.68
CA ASP A 143 1.22 10.89 24.52
C ASP A 143 2.60 10.99 23.84
N SER A 144 3.28 9.86 23.63
CA SER A 144 4.66 9.84 23.13
C SER A 144 4.81 9.22 21.75
N SER A 145 3.87 8.38 21.31
CA SER A 145 3.97 7.71 20.02
C SER A 145 3.83 8.68 18.86
N PRO A 146 4.58 8.47 17.76
CA PRO A 146 4.51 9.32 16.60
C PRO A 146 3.18 9.13 15.84
N SER A 147 2.77 10.15 15.09
CA SER A 147 1.81 9.92 14.01
C SER A 147 2.53 9.26 12.83
N ILE A 148 1.82 8.45 12.06
CA ILE A 148 2.38 7.78 10.87
C ILE A 148 1.66 8.32 9.64
N ALA A 149 2.40 8.97 8.75
CA ALA A 149 1.89 9.39 7.45
C ALA A 149 2.25 8.34 6.38
N ALA A 150 1.29 7.99 5.54
CA ALA A 150 1.48 7.07 4.43
C ALA A 150 0.99 7.72 3.14
N VAL A 151 1.79 7.61 2.08
CA VAL A 151 1.43 8.07 0.74
C VAL A 151 1.69 6.94 -0.24
N VAL A 152 0.67 6.58 -1.01
CA VAL A 152 0.76 5.63 -2.11
C VAL A 152 0.51 6.33 -3.43
N ALA A 153 1.10 5.82 -4.52
CA ALA A 153 0.79 6.29 -5.86
C ALA A 153 0.71 5.12 -6.85
N SER A 154 -0.19 5.23 -7.82
CA SER A 154 -0.29 4.30 -8.95
C SER A 154 1.06 4.17 -9.66
N GLN A 155 1.42 2.99 -10.17
CA GLN A 155 2.72 2.70 -10.82
C GLN A 155 2.56 2.12 -12.23
N ASP A 156 1.33 1.88 -12.67
CA ASP A 156 1.00 1.49 -14.03
C ASP A 156 -0.09 2.39 -14.59
N TRP A 157 0.04 2.72 -15.87
CA TRP A 157 -0.92 3.53 -16.62
C TRP A 157 -1.04 2.95 -18.03
N PRO A 158 -2.26 2.79 -18.58
CA PRO A 158 -3.55 3.30 -18.08
C PRO A 158 -4.28 2.38 -17.09
N GLU A 159 -3.72 1.24 -16.69
CA GLU A 159 -4.43 0.22 -15.89
C GLU A 159 -4.68 0.60 -14.42
N VAL A 160 -3.79 1.39 -13.81
CA VAL A 160 -3.91 1.88 -12.42
C VAL A 160 -4.24 0.76 -11.42
N THR A 161 -3.49 -0.34 -11.48
CA THR A 161 -3.69 -1.52 -10.61
C THR A 161 -2.55 -1.74 -9.62
N LYS A 162 -1.36 -1.23 -9.91
CA LYS A 162 -0.18 -1.34 -9.06
C LYS A 162 0.05 -0.04 -8.34
N TYR A 163 0.41 -0.12 -7.06
CA TYR A 163 0.73 1.02 -6.24
C TYR A 163 2.06 0.80 -5.53
N ALA A 164 2.86 1.86 -5.41
CA ALA A 164 4.01 1.92 -4.51
C ALA A 164 3.64 2.83 -3.34
N GLY A 165 4.13 2.48 -2.15
CA GLY A 165 3.86 3.21 -0.92
C GLY A 165 5.13 3.65 -0.23
N LEU A 166 5.07 4.84 0.35
CA LEU A 166 6.06 5.35 1.29
C LEU A 166 5.35 5.64 2.61
N VAL A 167 6.08 5.47 3.70
CA VAL A 167 5.57 5.68 5.06
C VAL A 167 6.61 6.44 5.85
N ILE A 168 6.17 7.40 6.67
CA ILE A 168 7.05 8.18 7.53
C ILE A 168 6.42 8.38 8.91
N ALA A 169 7.25 8.32 9.94
CA ALA A 169 6.89 8.77 11.28
C ALA A 169 7.05 10.29 11.39
N GLN A 170 6.03 10.96 11.92
CA GLN A 170 6.03 12.40 12.18
C GLN A 170 5.66 12.69 13.64
N ALA A 171 5.78 13.97 14.02
CA ALA A 171 5.53 14.39 15.39
C ALA A 171 4.14 13.94 15.91
N HIS A 172 4.03 13.79 17.22
CA HIS A 172 2.81 13.35 17.89
C HIS A 172 1.61 14.20 17.46
N ARG A 173 0.52 13.55 17.02
CA ARG A 173 -0.73 14.19 16.56
C ARG A 173 -0.56 15.26 15.47
N GLN A 174 0.55 15.24 14.75
CA GLN A 174 0.72 16.06 13.56
C GLN A 174 -0.19 15.52 12.44
N GLU A 175 -1.08 16.35 11.89
CA GLU A 175 -1.96 15.98 10.76
C GLU A 175 -1.33 16.34 9.41
N LEU A 176 -0.61 17.46 9.31
CA LEU A 176 0.06 17.83 8.06
C LEU A 176 1.21 16.87 7.76
N ILE A 177 1.20 16.25 6.58
CA ILE A 177 2.26 15.32 6.18
C ILE A 177 3.55 16.11 5.91
N GLN A 178 4.52 16.01 6.84
CA GLN A 178 5.71 16.87 6.85
C GLN A 178 6.68 16.61 5.70
N ASP A 179 6.78 15.36 5.27
CA ASP A 179 7.80 14.93 4.29
C ASP A 179 7.18 14.62 2.91
N LEU A 180 6.03 15.24 2.55
CA LEU A 180 5.53 15.20 1.16
C LEU A 180 6.57 15.73 0.18
N PHE A 181 7.21 16.84 0.54
CA PHE A 181 8.37 17.39 -0.12
C PHE A 181 9.31 17.98 0.93
N LYS A 182 10.60 17.70 0.80
CA LYS A 182 11.62 18.19 1.74
C LYS A 182 12.90 18.53 1.02
N VAL A 183 13.55 19.58 1.50
CA VAL A 183 14.86 20.00 1.05
C VAL A 183 15.82 19.82 2.23
N TRP A 184 16.90 19.10 1.98
CA TRP A 184 17.98 18.93 2.95
C TRP A 184 19.22 19.68 2.46
N GLN A 185 19.98 20.18 3.41
CA GLN A 185 21.31 20.71 3.18
C GLN A 185 22.31 19.70 3.74
N ASP A 186 23.11 19.10 2.87
CA ASP A 186 24.23 18.26 3.27
C ASP A 186 25.55 19.00 3.00
N PRO A 187 26.47 19.07 3.98
CA PRO A 187 27.73 19.80 3.82
C PRO A 187 28.61 19.31 2.66
N LYS A 188 28.44 18.07 2.19
CA LYS A 188 29.24 17.47 1.10
C LYS A 188 28.49 17.45 -0.24
N ARG A 189 27.18 17.22 -0.23
CA ARG A 189 26.35 17.07 -1.44
C ARG A 189 25.65 18.37 -1.86
N GLY A 190 25.69 19.39 -1.00
CA GLY A 190 24.95 20.63 -1.21
C GLY A 190 23.46 20.47 -0.88
N THR A 191 22.64 21.30 -1.51
CA THR A 191 21.19 21.27 -1.32
C THR A 191 20.59 20.18 -2.21
N PHE A 192 19.85 19.24 -1.64
CA PHE A 192 19.12 18.23 -2.39
C PHE A 192 17.66 18.13 -1.93
N SER A 193 16.77 17.84 -2.87
CA SER A 193 15.34 17.71 -2.63
C SER A 193 14.88 16.25 -2.71
N GLY A 194 13.82 15.95 -1.97
CA GLY A 194 13.17 14.64 -1.91
C GLY A 194 11.81 14.77 -1.26
N GLY A 195 11.36 13.71 -0.62
CA GLY A 195 10.03 13.60 -0.06
C GLY A 195 9.15 12.66 -0.88
N MET A 196 8.05 12.26 -0.27
CA MET A 196 7.23 11.13 -0.72
C MET A 196 6.70 11.34 -2.15
N ILE A 197 6.26 12.56 -2.48
CA ILE A 197 5.73 12.88 -3.80
C ILE A 197 6.83 12.77 -4.87
N ARG A 198 8.01 13.34 -4.61
CA ARG A 198 9.12 13.34 -5.57
C ARG A 198 9.58 11.91 -5.87
N GLU A 199 9.76 11.09 -4.84
CA GLU A 199 10.18 9.70 -5.00
C GLU A 199 9.14 8.86 -5.76
N LEU A 200 7.85 9.05 -5.48
CA LEU A 200 6.77 8.35 -6.17
C LEU A 200 6.59 8.80 -7.63
N LEU A 201 6.85 10.07 -7.96
CA LEU A 201 6.88 10.56 -9.34
C LEU A 201 8.04 9.93 -10.13
N ILE A 202 9.23 9.84 -9.52
CA ILE A 202 10.38 9.14 -10.12
C ILE A 202 10.07 7.66 -10.32
N SER A 203 9.46 7.02 -9.32
CA SER A 203 9.05 5.61 -9.40
C SER A 203 8.07 5.37 -10.54
N PHE A 204 7.05 6.23 -10.70
CA PHE A 204 6.10 6.15 -11.80
C PHE A 204 6.78 6.28 -13.16
N TRP A 205 7.72 7.22 -13.32
CA TRP A 205 8.47 7.37 -14.55
C TRP A 205 9.31 6.13 -14.87
N ARG A 206 9.98 5.54 -13.87
CA ARG A 206 10.74 4.30 -14.05
C ARG A 206 9.84 3.12 -14.44
N ALA A 207 8.63 3.05 -13.90
CA ALA A 207 7.71 1.95 -14.13
C ALA A 207 6.94 2.06 -15.47
N THR A 208 6.64 3.27 -15.92
CA THR A 208 5.77 3.52 -17.10
C THR A 208 6.49 4.14 -18.30
N GLY A 209 7.67 4.71 -18.10
CA GLY A 209 8.35 5.57 -19.08
C GLY A 209 7.66 6.92 -19.33
N GLN A 210 6.58 7.23 -18.61
CA GLN A 210 5.78 8.44 -18.79
C GLN A 210 5.99 9.41 -17.64
N LYS A 211 5.97 10.71 -17.96
CA LYS A 211 5.80 11.77 -16.95
C LYS A 211 4.30 12.02 -16.77
N PRO A 212 3.77 12.01 -15.54
CA PRO A 212 2.35 12.29 -15.32
C PRO A 212 1.95 13.67 -15.83
N LYS A 213 1.05 13.73 -16.81
CA LYS A 213 0.47 14.99 -17.28
C LYS A 213 -0.70 15.46 -16.41
N ARG A 214 -1.14 14.64 -15.44
CA ARG A 214 -2.18 14.96 -14.47
C ARG A 214 -1.91 14.25 -13.15
N ILE A 215 -2.18 14.95 -12.04
CA ILE A 215 -2.09 14.41 -10.68
C ILE A 215 -3.49 14.43 -10.06
N ILE A 216 -3.94 13.29 -9.55
CA ILE A 216 -5.12 13.19 -8.69
C ILE A 216 -4.63 12.79 -7.30
N PHE A 217 -5.01 13.53 -6.27
CA PHE A 217 -4.54 13.33 -4.90
C PHE A 217 -5.73 13.16 -3.96
N TYR A 218 -5.94 11.95 -3.45
CA TYR A 218 -6.94 11.65 -2.42
C TYR A 218 -6.31 11.75 -1.03
N ARG A 219 -6.88 12.57 -0.15
CA ARG A 219 -6.41 12.77 1.22
C ARG A 219 -7.48 12.31 2.21
N ASP A 220 -7.27 11.19 2.91
CA ASP A 220 -8.22 10.65 3.88
C ASP A 220 -8.14 11.39 5.23
N GLY A 221 -9.21 11.35 6.03
CA GLY A 221 -9.15 11.59 7.48
C GLY A 221 -9.08 13.04 7.96
N VAL A 222 -8.97 14.03 7.07
CA VAL A 222 -8.85 15.44 7.47
C VAL A 222 -10.19 15.98 8.00
N SER A 223 -10.18 16.73 9.09
CA SER A 223 -11.37 17.43 9.61
C SER A 223 -11.66 18.73 8.83
N GLU A 224 -12.93 19.13 8.74
CA GLU A 224 -13.35 20.32 7.98
C GLU A 224 -12.58 21.59 8.39
N GLY A 225 -12.38 21.78 9.70
CA GLY A 225 -11.64 22.91 10.25
C GLY A 225 -10.16 22.95 9.86
N GLN A 226 -9.59 21.87 9.33
CA GLN A 226 -8.20 21.78 8.89
C GLN A 226 -8.05 21.78 7.36
N PHE A 227 -9.14 21.76 6.59
CA PHE A 227 -9.11 21.65 5.13
C PHE A 227 -8.19 22.67 4.48
N TYR A 228 -8.33 23.95 4.84
CA TYR A 228 -7.55 25.02 4.21
C TYR A 228 -6.05 24.90 4.53
N GLN A 229 -5.72 24.58 5.77
CA GLN A 229 -4.32 24.42 6.20
C GLN A 229 -3.66 23.23 5.51
N VAL A 230 -4.36 22.09 5.46
CA VAL A 230 -3.91 20.88 4.76
C VAL A 230 -3.76 21.15 3.27
N LEU A 231 -4.78 21.72 2.63
CA LEU A 231 -4.76 22.02 1.21
C LEU A 231 -3.58 22.93 0.85
N LEU A 232 -3.41 24.06 1.54
CA LEU A 232 -2.33 24.99 1.23
C LEU A 232 -0.95 24.36 1.41
N TYR A 233 -0.73 23.68 2.54
CA TYR A 233 0.56 23.10 2.85
C TYR A 233 0.91 21.92 1.94
N GLU A 234 -0.01 20.97 1.79
CA GLU A 234 0.23 19.75 1.02
C GLU A 234 0.23 20.01 -0.49
N LEU A 235 -0.64 20.90 -1.00
CA LEU A 235 -0.59 21.28 -2.41
C LEU A 235 0.71 22.01 -2.75
N ASP A 236 1.17 22.93 -1.90
CA ASP A 236 2.47 23.59 -2.07
C ASP A 236 3.62 22.58 -2.09
N ALA A 237 3.60 21.58 -1.20
CA ALA A 237 4.58 20.49 -1.21
C ALA A 237 4.54 19.67 -2.52
N ILE A 238 3.36 19.32 -3.03
CA ILE A 238 3.20 18.64 -4.33
C ILE A 238 3.79 19.49 -5.46
N ARG A 239 3.51 20.81 -5.45
CA ARG A 239 4.02 21.74 -6.46
C ARG A 239 5.54 21.83 -6.45
N LYS A 240 6.13 21.97 -5.27
CA LYS A 240 7.59 21.99 -5.11
C LYS A 240 8.23 20.67 -5.55
N ALA A 241 7.58 19.53 -5.30
CA ALA A 241 8.09 18.23 -5.69
C ALA A 241 8.25 18.10 -7.21
N TYR A 242 7.22 18.42 -8.00
CA TYR A 242 7.33 18.34 -9.46
C TYR A 242 8.26 19.42 -10.03
N ALA A 243 8.27 20.64 -9.46
CA ALA A 243 9.11 21.73 -9.93
C ALA A 243 10.61 21.44 -9.67
N SER A 244 10.90 20.64 -8.64
CA SER A 244 12.26 20.17 -8.35
C SER A 244 12.77 19.08 -9.29
N LEU A 245 11.88 18.46 -10.08
CA LEU A 245 12.25 17.48 -11.10
C LEU A 245 12.55 18.16 -12.44
N GLU A 246 11.76 19.17 -12.80
CA GLU A 246 11.89 19.96 -14.02
C GLU A 246 11.15 21.29 -13.84
N SER A 247 11.80 22.42 -14.17
CA SER A 247 11.30 23.77 -13.86
C SER A 247 9.95 24.10 -14.48
N ASP A 248 9.73 23.63 -15.72
CA ASP A 248 8.57 23.98 -16.54
C ASP A 248 7.46 22.92 -16.46
N TYR A 249 7.70 21.84 -15.71
CA TYR A 249 6.75 20.76 -15.53
C TYR A 249 5.70 21.17 -14.50
N GLN A 250 4.49 21.49 -14.95
CA GLN A 250 3.39 21.97 -14.09
C GLN A 250 2.08 21.21 -14.38
N PRO A 251 1.98 19.93 -14.01
CA PRO A 251 0.76 19.17 -14.25
C PRO A 251 -0.40 19.72 -13.41
N PRO A 252 -1.63 19.78 -13.95
CA PRO A 252 -2.81 20.08 -13.15
C PRO A 252 -2.97 19.05 -12.02
N VAL A 253 -3.30 19.56 -10.83
CA VAL A 253 -3.52 18.77 -9.62
C VAL A 253 -4.99 18.87 -9.22
N THR A 254 -5.65 17.73 -9.09
CA THR A 254 -6.95 17.61 -8.45
C THR A 254 -6.76 17.10 -7.03
N PHE A 255 -7.15 17.88 -6.02
CA PHE A 255 -7.01 17.53 -4.60
C PHE A 255 -8.39 17.20 -4.03
N VAL A 256 -8.59 15.98 -3.57
CA VAL A 256 -9.87 15.47 -3.06
C VAL A 256 -9.68 15.03 -1.62
N VAL A 257 -10.43 15.64 -0.69
CA VAL A 257 -10.48 15.17 0.69
C VAL A 257 -11.55 14.08 0.81
N VAL A 258 -11.19 12.95 1.40
CA VAL A 258 -12.09 11.82 1.66
C VAL A 258 -12.37 11.78 3.17
N GLN A 259 -13.65 11.73 3.54
CA GLN A 259 -14.05 11.64 4.94
C GLN A 259 -15.00 10.45 5.12
N LYS A 260 -14.54 9.43 5.84
CA LYS A 260 -15.39 8.30 6.23
C LYS A 260 -16.07 8.50 7.59
N ARG A 261 -15.44 9.27 8.49
CA ARG A 261 -15.92 9.47 9.88
C ARG A 261 -16.68 10.79 10.00
N HIS A 262 -17.95 10.79 9.60
CA HIS A 262 -18.85 11.94 9.70
C HIS A 262 -20.22 11.54 10.28
N HIS A 263 -21.07 12.54 10.54
CA HIS A 263 -22.41 12.34 11.09
C HIS A 263 -23.52 12.27 10.03
N THR A 264 -23.22 12.54 8.75
CA THR A 264 -24.19 12.32 7.66
C THR A 264 -24.57 10.85 7.57
N ARG A 265 -25.87 10.57 7.48
CA ARG A 265 -26.44 9.24 7.25
C ARG A 265 -27.41 9.35 6.09
N LEU A 266 -27.35 8.35 5.21
CA LEU A 266 -28.23 8.25 4.05
C LEU A 266 -29.07 6.99 4.23
N PHE A 267 -30.36 7.11 3.92
CA PHE A 267 -31.34 6.04 4.05
C PHE A 267 -32.10 5.91 2.74
N ALA A 268 -32.49 4.68 2.41
CA ALA A 268 -33.41 4.47 1.30
C ALA A 268 -34.76 5.10 1.67
N ASN A 269 -35.38 5.83 0.73
CA ASN A 269 -36.70 6.41 0.94
C ASN A 269 -37.76 5.34 1.28
N ASN A 270 -37.58 4.11 0.80
CA ASN A 270 -38.42 2.97 1.12
C ASN A 270 -37.58 1.79 1.64
N HIS A 271 -37.61 1.56 2.95
CA HIS A 271 -36.90 0.45 3.60
C HIS A 271 -37.48 -0.94 3.28
N ASN A 272 -38.70 -1.01 2.74
CA ASN A 272 -39.34 -2.27 2.35
C ASN A 272 -39.05 -2.65 0.89
N ASP A 273 -38.37 -1.79 0.12
CA ASP A 273 -37.99 -2.11 -1.25
C ASP A 273 -36.63 -2.83 -1.28
N ASN A 274 -36.66 -4.15 -1.49
CA ASN A 274 -35.47 -5.00 -1.63
C ASN A 274 -34.56 -4.61 -2.83
N ARG A 275 -34.99 -3.68 -3.70
CA ARG A 275 -34.17 -3.10 -4.77
C ARG A 275 -33.40 -1.86 -4.33
N ALA A 276 -33.72 -1.29 -3.17
CA ALA A 276 -33.10 -0.07 -2.66
C ALA A 276 -32.20 -0.33 -1.44
N VAL A 277 -32.36 -1.49 -0.78
CA VAL A 277 -31.61 -1.83 0.44
C VAL A 277 -30.92 -3.18 0.37
N ASP A 278 -29.82 -3.30 1.11
CA ASP A 278 -29.14 -4.57 1.37
C ASP A 278 -29.80 -5.36 2.52
N LYS A 279 -29.22 -6.52 2.86
CA LYS A 279 -29.72 -7.38 3.95
C LYS A 279 -29.67 -6.73 5.34
N SER A 280 -28.91 -5.66 5.52
CA SER A 280 -28.81 -4.90 6.77
C SER A 280 -29.74 -3.69 6.81
N GLY A 281 -30.46 -3.40 5.71
CA GLY A 281 -31.35 -2.25 5.58
C GLY A 281 -30.64 -0.96 5.14
N ASN A 282 -29.35 -1.04 4.77
CA ASN A 282 -28.58 0.10 4.27
C ASN A 282 -28.78 0.29 2.77
N ILE A 283 -28.49 1.49 2.27
CA ILE A 283 -28.48 1.78 0.82
C ILE A 283 -27.51 0.85 0.08
N LEU A 284 -27.85 0.50 -1.16
CA LEU A 284 -27.00 -0.35 -2.00
C LEU A 284 -25.66 0.34 -2.36
N PRO A 285 -24.58 -0.42 -2.64
CA PRO A 285 -23.34 0.14 -3.16
C PRO A 285 -23.55 0.90 -4.48
N GLY A 286 -22.95 2.08 -4.59
CA GLY A 286 -22.91 2.97 -5.75
C GLY A 286 -21.80 3.98 -5.58
#